data_AF-A0A6G8FKR4-F1
#
_entry.id   AF-A0A6G8FKR4-F1
#
_cell.length_a   1.000
_cell.length_b   1.000
_cell.length_c   1.000
_cell.angle_alpha   90.00
_cell.angle_beta   90.00
_cell.angle_gamma   90.00
#
_symmetry.space_group_name_H-M   'P 1'
#
loop_
_entity.id
_entity.type
_entity.pdbx_description
1 polymer ?
#
loop_
_entity_poly.entity_id
_entity_poly.type
_entity_poly.pdbx_seq_one_letter_code
_entity_poly.pdbx_strand_id
1 'polypeptide(L)'
;MNENPGGGDSSAVPAGWYPDDAGGQRWWDGQQWTEHYAPAEQAVQTQLQDPATDALQLQDPAAHAPQVQDPAAQAPRRKMPRTTKIVLIAAVATVAALGVATAATVPLLLSSNNDQPTSTEAAKPAPTQKPDTSDEEEYSTPDFNALFEERDQFMQDQQQPIDGSLLAAKTPAQQAFVAEARAQVEQNGGVWDVQTESIALALALDACEGSILNGHTMTVETVRLHAATSPLIGVVAGSGTEAQRTEIVAGLMKLVVTGTSHLCPADSAQWSSAVGSIGSDW
;
A
#
# COMPACT_ATOMS: atom_id res chain seq x y z
N MET A 1 22.15 -53.84 33.99
CA MET A 1 22.60 -52.49 34.39
C MET A 1 23.13 -51.82 33.14
N ASN A 2 22.67 -50.68 32.62
CA ASN A 2 21.60 -49.76 32.97
C ASN A 2 21.12 -49.16 31.64
N GLU A 3 19.82 -49.17 31.40
CA GLU A 3 19.15 -48.30 30.45
C GLU A 3 19.15 -46.88 31.04
N ASN A 4 19.42 -45.87 30.21
CA ASN A 4 19.18 -44.47 30.57
C ASN A 4 18.34 -43.83 29.44
N PRO A 5 17.01 -43.83 29.53
CA PRO A 5 16.17 -43.04 28.64
C PRO A 5 15.92 -41.69 29.31
N GLY A 6 16.57 -40.63 28.83
CA GLY A 6 16.47 -39.31 29.44
C GLY A 6 16.84 -38.21 28.46
N GLY A 7 15.83 -37.68 27.78
CA GLY A 7 15.95 -36.55 26.86
C GLY A 7 14.58 -36.22 26.27
N GLY A 8 13.57 -36.06 27.13
CA GLY A 8 12.32 -35.46 26.71
C GLY A 8 12.58 -33.99 26.45
N ASP A 9 12.75 -33.62 25.19
CA ASP A 9 12.75 -32.23 24.75
C ASP A 9 11.40 -31.64 25.16
N SER A 10 11.42 -30.85 26.23
CA SER A 10 10.24 -30.13 26.69
C SER A 10 9.96 -29.08 25.64
N SER A 11 8.94 -29.32 24.81
CA SER A 11 8.41 -28.37 23.84
C SER A 11 8.01 -27.08 24.57
N ALA A 12 8.92 -26.12 24.61
CA ALA A 12 8.65 -24.82 25.19
C ALA A 12 7.49 -24.18 24.42
N VAL A 13 6.52 -23.61 25.15
CA VAL A 13 5.39 -22.92 24.54
C VAL A 13 5.95 -21.69 23.81
N PRO A 14 5.78 -21.58 22.47
CA PRO A 14 6.34 -20.47 21.72
C PRO A 14 5.67 -19.16 22.11
N ALA A 15 6.41 -18.05 22.01
CA ALA A 15 5.86 -16.72 22.21
C ALA A 15 4.71 -16.47 21.21
N GLY A 16 3.64 -15.82 21.67
CA GLY A 16 2.43 -15.64 20.85
C GLY A 16 1.22 -15.15 21.62
N TRP A 17 0.13 -14.92 20.89
CA TRP A 17 -1.19 -14.63 21.45
C TRP A 17 -1.88 -15.92 21.86
N TYR A 18 -2.40 -15.96 23.09
CA TYR A 18 -3.15 -17.10 23.60
C TYR A 18 -4.42 -16.62 24.31
N PRO A 19 -5.47 -17.46 24.38
CA PRO A 19 -6.70 -17.11 25.08
C PRO A 19 -6.47 -16.82 26.58
N ASP A 20 -7.15 -15.81 27.10
CA ASP A 20 -7.22 -15.47 28.53
C ASP A 20 -8.57 -15.90 29.14
N ASP A 21 -8.62 -16.09 30.45
CA ASP A 21 -9.81 -16.52 31.20
C ASP A 21 -10.97 -15.51 31.10
N ALA A 22 -10.69 -14.27 30.72
CA ALA A 22 -11.67 -13.21 30.46
C ALA A 22 -12.32 -13.27 29.06
N GLY A 23 -11.98 -14.27 28.23
CA GLY A 23 -12.49 -14.40 26.86
C GLY A 23 -11.79 -13.50 25.82
N GLY A 24 -10.67 -12.87 26.21
CA GLY A 24 -9.77 -12.14 25.32
C GLY A 24 -8.53 -12.96 24.92
N GLN A 25 -7.56 -12.32 24.27
CA GLN A 25 -6.23 -12.90 24.07
C GLN A 25 -5.18 -12.09 24.84
N ARG A 26 -4.20 -12.77 25.42
CA ARG A 26 -3.07 -12.19 26.15
C ARG A 26 -1.76 -12.68 25.53
N TRP A 27 -0.74 -11.84 25.56
CA TRP A 27 0.56 -12.16 24.96
C TRP A 27 1.47 -12.94 25.92
N TRP A 28 1.98 -14.08 25.47
CA TRP A 28 3.03 -14.89 26.09
C TRP A 28 4.38 -14.58 25.43
N ASP A 29 5.40 -14.24 26.22
CA ASP A 29 6.74 -13.88 25.70
C ASP A 29 7.70 -15.06 25.54
N GLY A 30 7.24 -16.29 25.83
CA GLY A 30 8.08 -17.49 25.86
C GLY A 30 8.47 -17.92 27.29
N GLN A 31 8.34 -17.03 28.29
CA GLN A 31 8.65 -17.32 29.69
C GLN A 31 7.56 -16.90 30.68
N GLN A 32 6.80 -15.84 30.38
CA GLN A 32 5.73 -15.33 31.22
C GLN A 32 4.64 -14.62 30.39
N TRP A 33 3.47 -14.45 31.02
CA TRP A 33 2.39 -13.63 30.48
C TRP A 33 2.70 -12.15 30.65
N THR A 34 2.64 -11.37 29.57
CA THR A 34 2.87 -9.91 29.62
C THR A 34 1.58 -9.15 29.93
N GLU A 35 1.63 -7.82 30.06
CA GLU A 35 0.44 -6.98 30.29
C GLU A 35 -0.32 -6.60 29.00
N HIS A 36 0.07 -7.15 27.85
CA HIS A 36 -0.56 -6.86 26.57
C HIS A 36 -1.81 -7.74 26.34
N TYR A 37 -2.93 -7.09 26.04
CA TYR A 37 -4.20 -7.71 25.70
C TYR A 37 -4.61 -7.34 24.27
N ALA A 38 -5.09 -8.32 23.50
CA ALA A 38 -5.60 -8.05 22.17
C ALA A 38 -6.87 -7.17 22.26
N PRO A 39 -7.00 -6.13 21.40
CA PRO A 39 -8.22 -5.35 21.29
C PRO A 39 -9.45 -6.26 21.08
N ALA A 40 -10.53 -5.99 21.81
CA ALA A 40 -11.71 -6.88 21.91
C ALA A 40 -12.42 -7.19 20.58
N GLU A 41 -12.07 -6.53 19.47
CA GLU A 41 -12.62 -6.79 18.13
C GLU A 41 -11.91 -7.95 17.39
N GLN A 42 -10.77 -8.46 17.88
CA GLN A 42 -9.96 -9.46 17.19
C GLN A 42 -10.10 -10.90 17.71
N ALA A 43 -10.91 -11.14 18.76
CA ALA A 43 -11.03 -12.46 19.40
C ALA A 43 -11.92 -13.48 18.66
N VAL A 44 -12.53 -13.14 17.52
CA VAL A 44 -13.54 -14.00 16.86
C VAL A 44 -12.98 -14.81 15.68
N GLN A 45 -11.76 -14.55 15.19
CA GLN A 45 -11.30 -15.14 13.92
C GLN A 45 -10.46 -16.42 14.00
N THR A 46 -10.10 -16.92 15.20
CA THR A 46 -9.20 -18.09 15.32
C THR A 46 -9.89 -19.43 15.62
N GLN A 47 -11.22 -19.51 15.56
CA GLN A 47 -11.95 -20.76 15.90
C GLN A 47 -12.66 -21.47 14.73
N LEU A 48 -12.26 -21.29 13.46
CA LEU A 48 -12.79 -22.12 12.37
C LEU A 48 -11.77 -22.38 11.25
N GLN A 49 -10.71 -23.15 11.48
CA GLN A 49 -9.97 -23.82 10.40
C GLN A 49 -9.47 -25.21 10.84
N ASP A 50 -10.34 -26.22 10.66
CA ASP A 50 -9.93 -27.60 10.38
C ASP A 50 -10.15 -27.82 8.87
N PRO A 51 -9.12 -28.17 8.07
CA PRO A 51 -9.31 -28.47 6.66
C PRO A 51 -9.24 -29.99 6.43
N ALA A 52 -10.37 -30.68 6.43
CA ALA A 52 -10.50 -31.95 5.73
C ALA A 52 -11.96 -32.37 5.52
N THR A 53 -12.27 -32.72 4.28
CA THR A 53 -13.46 -33.47 3.81
C THR A 53 -14.75 -32.66 3.69
N ASP A 54 -14.99 -32.06 2.52
CA ASP A 54 -16.17 -32.51 1.79
C ASP A 54 -15.96 -32.44 0.28
N ALA A 55 -16.37 -33.51 -0.36
CA ALA A 55 -16.15 -33.81 -1.75
C ALA A 55 -17.21 -33.13 -2.62
N LEU A 56 -16.79 -32.78 -3.84
CA LEU A 56 -17.59 -32.73 -5.07
C LEU A 56 -19.11 -33.00 -4.90
N GLN A 57 -19.92 -31.94 -4.91
CA GLN A 57 -21.33 -32.07 -5.26
C GLN A 57 -21.78 -30.94 -6.20
N LEU A 58 -21.62 -31.21 -7.50
CA LEU A 58 -22.41 -30.61 -8.57
C LEU A 58 -23.87 -31.06 -8.39
N GLN A 59 -24.81 -30.14 -8.17
CA GLN A 59 -26.25 -30.39 -8.31
C GLN A 59 -27.05 -29.13 -8.71
N ASP A 60 -27.48 -29.18 -9.97
CA ASP A 60 -28.59 -28.57 -10.72
C ASP A 60 -29.61 -27.64 -10.00
N PRO A 61 -29.97 -26.46 -10.57
CA PRO A 61 -31.04 -25.61 -10.05
C PRO A 61 -32.39 -25.89 -10.74
N ALA A 62 -33.25 -26.72 -10.15
CA ALA A 62 -34.69 -26.72 -10.48
C ALA A 62 -35.57 -27.38 -9.41
N ALA A 63 -36.18 -26.57 -8.53
CA ALA A 63 -37.52 -26.84 -7.97
C ALA A 63 -38.10 -25.58 -7.32
N HIS A 64 -39.24 -25.11 -7.84
CA HIS A 64 -40.01 -23.98 -7.33
C HIS A 64 -40.99 -24.40 -6.21
N ALA A 65 -41.10 -23.53 -5.19
CA ALA A 65 -42.30 -23.07 -4.45
C ALA A 65 -42.94 -23.98 -3.36
N PRO A 66 -43.73 -23.43 -2.39
CA PRO A 66 -44.21 -22.04 -2.24
C PRO A 66 -43.99 -21.37 -0.86
N GLN A 67 -44.34 -20.07 -0.86
CA GLN A 67 -44.31 -19.07 0.20
C GLN A 67 -45.14 -19.40 1.44
N VAL A 68 -44.65 -19.02 2.62
CA VAL A 68 -45.49 -18.63 3.76
C VAL A 68 -45.11 -17.21 4.16
N GLN A 69 -46.03 -16.28 3.89
CA GLN A 69 -46.00 -14.90 4.32
C GLN A 69 -46.63 -14.86 5.71
N ASP A 70 -45.89 -14.41 6.73
CA ASP A 70 -46.48 -13.99 7.99
C ASP A 70 -46.48 -12.44 8.06
N PRO A 71 -47.65 -11.81 8.28
CA PRO A 71 -47.77 -10.37 8.36
C PRO A 71 -47.57 -9.84 9.79
N ALA A 72 -47.09 -8.59 9.86
CA ALA A 72 -47.29 -7.63 10.94
C ALA A 72 -46.39 -7.69 12.19
N ALA A 73 -45.43 -6.76 12.24
CA ALA A 73 -45.20 -5.93 13.42
C ALA A 73 -44.64 -4.55 12.99
N GLN A 74 -45.53 -3.70 12.45
CA GLN A 74 -45.25 -2.30 12.18
C GLN A 74 -45.27 -1.53 13.51
N ALA A 75 -44.10 -1.08 13.97
CA ALA A 75 -44.01 -0.15 15.10
C ALA A 75 -44.47 1.26 14.69
N PRO A 76 -45.25 1.97 15.52
CA PRO A 76 -45.80 3.27 15.17
C PRO A 76 -44.70 4.35 15.14
N ARG A 77 -44.34 4.81 13.93
CA ARG A 77 -43.53 6.02 13.74
C ARG A 77 -44.35 7.25 14.15
N ARG A 78 -44.05 7.82 15.32
CA ARG A 78 -44.56 9.14 15.74
C ARG A 78 -44.08 10.21 14.76
N LYS A 79 -45.04 10.86 14.09
CA LYS A 79 -44.85 12.10 13.32
C LYS A 79 -45.08 13.30 14.23
N MET A 80 -44.14 14.24 14.30
CA MET A 80 -44.41 15.68 14.46
C MET A 80 -43.14 16.53 14.26
N PRO A 81 -43.23 17.86 14.08
CA PRO A 81 -43.27 18.48 12.76
C PRO A 81 -42.04 19.36 12.45
N ARG A 82 -41.94 19.71 11.17
CA ARG A 82 -41.01 20.70 10.59
C ARG A 82 -41.18 22.08 11.22
N THR A 83 -40.06 22.68 11.65
CA THR A 83 -39.89 24.13 11.71
C THR A 83 -38.44 24.52 11.37
N THR A 84 -38.28 24.80 10.07
CA THR A 84 -37.40 25.78 9.42
C THR A 84 -36.61 26.75 10.31
N LYS A 85 -35.28 26.81 10.12
CA LYS A 85 -34.53 28.02 9.72
C LYS A 85 -33.27 27.64 8.94
N ILE A 86 -33.34 27.85 7.63
CA ILE A 86 -32.21 27.93 6.71
C ILE A 86 -31.51 29.27 6.99
N VAL A 87 -30.23 29.24 7.33
CA VAL A 87 -29.37 30.44 7.32
C VAL A 87 -28.43 30.30 6.12
N LEU A 88 -28.85 30.89 5.01
CA LEU A 88 -27.99 31.21 3.87
C LEU A 88 -27.10 32.38 4.28
N ILE A 89 -25.78 32.17 4.33
CA ILE A 89 -24.82 33.26 4.21
C ILE A 89 -24.09 33.05 2.89
N ALA A 90 -24.63 33.70 1.86
CA ALA A 90 -23.88 34.05 0.67
C ALA A 90 -23.32 35.46 0.91
N ALA A 91 -22.00 35.60 0.89
CA ALA A 91 -21.34 36.88 0.72
C ALA A 91 -20.26 36.72 -0.35
N VAL A 92 -20.60 37.27 -1.51
CA VAL A 92 -19.80 37.48 -2.72
C VAL A 92 -18.73 38.53 -2.44
N ALA A 93 -17.49 38.32 -2.92
CA ALA A 93 -16.68 39.39 -3.49
C ALA A 93 -15.50 38.80 -4.29
N THR A 94 -15.69 38.79 -5.60
CA THR A 94 -14.67 38.70 -6.64
C THR A 94 -13.55 39.74 -6.45
N VAL A 95 -12.28 39.32 -6.50
CA VAL A 95 -11.16 40.22 -6.85
C VAL A 95 -10.85 40.01 -8.32
N ALA A 96 -11.34 40.95 -9.13
CA ALA A 96 -10.99 41.09 -10.52
C ALA A 96 -9.57 41.66 -10.67
N ALA A 97 -8.86 41.15 -11.68
CA ALA A 97 -7.59 41.63 -12.16
C ALA A 97 -7.64 43.08 -12.66
N LEU A 98 -6.55 43.83 -12.41
CA LEU A 98 -5.98 44.96 -13.16
C LEU A 98 -4.74 45.37 -12.32
N GLY A 99 -3.49 45.16 -12.72
CA GLY A 99 -2.85 45.58 -13.95
C GLY A 99 -1.92 46.75 -13.61
N VAL A 100 -0.64 46.68 -13.95
CA VAL A 100 0.20 47.77 -14.49
C VAL A 100 1.58 47.18 -14.83
N ALA A 101 1.89 47.22 -16.11
CA ALA A 101 3.20 46.99 -16.68
C ALA A 101 4.18 48.08 -16.26
N THR A 102 5.43 47.73 -15.99
CA THR A 102 6.57 48.58 -16.36
C THR A 102 7.61 47.74 -17.08
N ALA A 103 7.91 48.21 -18.28
CA ALA A 103 8.94 47.71 -19.15
C ALA A 103 10.32 48.17 -18.66
N ALA A 104 11.32 47.30 -18.77
CA ALA A 104 12.71 47.69 -18.91
C ALA A 104 13.42 46.66 -19.80
N THR A 105 13.45 46.99 -21.08
CA THR A 105 14.32 46.44 -22.12
C THR A 105 15.79 46.78 -21.86
N VAL A 106 16.74 45.87 -22.12
CA VAL A 106 17.96 46.08 -22.95
C VAL A 106 18.55 44.70 -23.34
N PRO A 107 19.15 44.53 -24.55
CA PRO A 107 19.38 43.26 -25.26
C PRO A 107 20.88 42.88 -25.45
N LEU A 108 21.12 41.72 -26.10
CA LEU A 108 22.21 41.30 -27.02
C LEU A 108 22.69 39.85 -26.71
N LEU A 109 22.38 38.84 -27.53
CA LEU A 109 22.99 38.38 -28.81
C LEU A 109 23.92 37.16 -28.61
N LEU A 110 23.61 36.06 -29.32
CA LEU A 110 24.46 35.15 -30.13
C LEU A 110 23.49 34.06 -30.68
N SER A 111 22.99 34.11 -31.92
CA SER A 111 23.62 33.73 -33.20
C SER A 111 24.23 32.32 -33.19
N SER A 112 23.57 31.32 -33.79
CA SER A 112 23.84 30.92 -35.19
C SER A 112 22.96 29.76 -35.67
N ASN A 113 22.72 29.77 -36.99
CA ASN A 113 21.87 28.90 -37.79
C ASN A 113 22.29 27.43 -37.78
N ASN A 114 21.36 26.53 -38.11
CA ASN A 114 21.63 25.67 -39.27
C ASN A 114 20.37 25.18 -39.98
N ASP A 115 20.54 25.05 -41.29
CA ASP A 115 19.56 24.97 -42.34
C ASP A 115 18.68 23.71 -42.36
N GLN A 116 17.45 23.94 -42.79
CA GLN A 116 16.57 22.96 -43.41
C GLN A 116 17.08 22.62 -44.82
N PRO A 117 16.96 21.35 -45.24
CA PRO A 117 16.66 21.07 -46.64
C PRO A 117 15.29 20.41 -46.76
N THR A 118 14.46 21.07 -47.55
CA THR A 118 13.30 20.54 -48.24
C THR A 118 13.66 19.29 -49.04
N SER A 119 12.82 18.25 -48.99
CA SER A 119 12.65 17.29 -50.08
C SER A 119 11.24 16.70 -50.03
N THR A 120 10.41 17.12 -50.98
CA THR A 120 9.21 16.40 -51.43
C THR A 120 9.66 15.46 -52.54
N GLU A 121 9.52 14.13 -52.42
CA GLU A 121 9.31 13.28 -53.61
C GLU A 121 8.73 11.88 -53.26
N ALA A 122 7.54 11.64 -53.80
CA ALA A 122 6.92 10.40 -54.29
C ALA A 122 7.16 9.05 -53.57
N ALA A 123 6.08 8.54 -53.00
CA ALA A 123 5.88 7.12 -52.72
C ALA A 123 5.84 6.27 -54.00
N LYS A 124 6.60 5.16 -54.01
CA LYS A 124 6.40 4.00 -54.90
C LYS A 124 6.54 2.72 -54.07
N PRO A 125 5.63 1.73 -54.16
CA PRO A 125 5.61 0.59 -53.27
C PRO A 125 6.50 -0.54 -53.79
N ALA A 126 7.23 -1.21 -52.89
CA ALA A 126 7.83 -2.54 -53.10
C ALA A 126 8.34 -3.10 -51.75
N PRO A 127 8.58 -4.41 -51.61
CA PRO A 127 7.67 -5.54 -51.83
C PRO A 127 7.45 -6.32 -50.52
N THR A 128 6.41 -7.16 -50.48
CA THR A 128 6.10 -8.08 -49.38
C THR A 128 7.29 -9.00 -49.05
N GLN A 129 7.95 -8.78 -47.91
CA GLN A 129 8.78 -9.81 -47.29
C GLN A 129 7.87 -10.75 -46.49
N LYS A 130 8.03 -12.06 -46.75
CA LYS A 130 7.50 -13.12 -45.89
C LYS A 130 8.10 -12.96 -44.49
N PRO A 131 7.37 -13.30 -43.41
CA PRO A 131 7.95 -13.29 -42.08
C PRO A 131 9.03 -14.38 -42.02
N ASP A 132 10.25 -13.95 -41.72
CA ASP A 132 11.34 -14.85 -41.33
C ASP A 132 11.03 -15.29 -39.90
N THR A 133 10.58 -16.54 -39.76
CA THR A 133 10.34 -17.17 -38.47
C THR A 133 11.62 -17.88 -38.04
N SER A 134 12.56 -17.15 -37.45
CA SER A 134 13.64 -17.73 -36.63
C SER A 134 14.47 -16.63 -35.96
N ASP A 135 13.83 -15.76 -35.19
CA ASP A 135 14.48 -15.16 -34.03
C ASP A 135 13.73 -15.70 -32.82
N GLU A 136 14.17 -16.86 -32.34
CA GLU A 136 13.89 -17.26 -30.96
C GLU A 136 14.65 -16.25 -30.10
N GLU A 137 14.02 -15.10 -29.83
CA GLU A 137 14.46 -14.22 -28.76
C GLU A 137 14.49 -15.08 -27.50
N GLU A 138 15.70 -15.44 -27.08
CA GLU A 138 15.97 -16.06 -25.80
C GLU A 138 15.42 -15.11 -24.73
N TYR A 139 14.19 -15.37 -24.30
CA TYR A 139 13.60 -14.73 -23.15
C TYR A 139 14.54 -14.98 -21.99
N SER A 140 15.40 -13.99 -21.71
CA SER A 140 16.27 -13.99 -20.54
C SER A 140 15.33 -13.98 -19.35
N THR A 141 15.07 -15.17 -18.80
CA THR A 141 14.32 -15.29 -17.56
C THR A 141 15.05 -14.46 -16.51
N PRO A 142 14.36 -13.54 -15.81
CA PRO A 142 14.97 -12.81 -14.71
C PRO A 142 15.69 -13.78 -13.78
N ASP A 143 16.91 -13.44 -13.35
CA ASP A 143 17.60 -14.23 -12.34
C ASP A 143 16.91 -14.01 -10.99
N PHE A 144 15.84 -14.76 -10.76
CA PHE A 144 15.04 -14.65 -9.55
C PHE A 144 15.87 -14.94 -8.30
N ASN A 145 16.93 -15.75 -8.39
CA ASN A 145 17.79 -16.02 -7.24
C ASN A 145 18.58 -14.77 -6.84
N ALA A 146 19.11 -14.04 -7.82
CA ALA A 146 19.80 -12.78 -7.55
C ALA A 146 18.87 -11.74 -6.90
N LEU A 147 17.62 -11.62 -7.38
CA LEU A 147 16.64 -10.70 -6.78
C LEU A 147 16.30 -11.07 -5.33
N PHE A 148 16.13 -12.35 -5.03
CA PHE A 148 15.86 -12.79 -3.65
C PHE A 148 17.06 -12.62 -2.72
N GLU A 149 18.28 -12.85 -3.21
CA GLU A 149 19.50 -12.59 -2.44
C GLU A 149 19.66 -11.10 -2.13
N GLU A 150 19.43 -10.23 -3.11
CA GLU A 150 19.43 -8.78 -2.90
C GLU A 150 18.36 -8.34 -1.89
N ARG A 151 17.14 -8.89 -2.00
CA ARG A 151 16.07 -8.62 -1.03
C ARG A 151 16.51 -9.02 0.38
N ASP A 152 17.06 -10.22 0.54
CA ASP A 152 17.46 -10.72 1.85
C ASP A 152 18.59 -9.87 2.45
N GLN A 153 19.54 -9.44 1.62
CA GLN A 153 20.59 -8.51 2.02
C GLN A 153 20.00 -7.16 2.44
N PHE A 154 19.09 -6.60 1.63
CA PHE A 154 18.38 -5.37 1.96
C PHE A 154 17.71 -5.50 3.33
N MET A 155 16.91 -6.55 3.56
CA MET A 155 16.19 -6.73 4.83
C MET A 155 17.13 -6.86 6.03
N GLN A 156 18.27 -7.53 5.88
CA GLN A 156 19.31 -7.60 6.91
C GLN A 156 19.90 -6.22 7.23
N ASP A 157 20.19 -5.42 6.21
CA ASP A 157 20.77 -4.08 6.37
C ASP A 157 19.83 -3.10 7.08
N GLN A 158 18.52 -3.34 7.03
CA GLN A 158 17.51 -2.53 7.72
C GLN A 158 17.44 -2.80 9.23
N GLN A 159 18.01 -3.91 9.71
CA GLN A 159 18.12 -4.28 11.14
C GLN A 159 16.78 -4.29 11.91
N GLN A 160 15.67 -4.47 11.19
CA GLN A 160 14.34 -4.50 11.79
C GLN A 160 14.05 -5.84 12.48
N PRO A 161 13.23 -5.86 13.53
CA PRO A 161 12.78 -7.11 14.14
C PRO A 161 11.90 -7.91 13.16
N ILE A 162 12.02 -9.23 13.21
CA ILE A 162 11.21 -10.19 12.41
C ILE A 162 10.21 -10.98 13.27
N ASP A 163 10.11 -10.64 14.56
CA ASP A 163 9.27 -11.33 15.54
C ASP A 163 7.88 -10.71 15.70
N GLY A 164 7.54 -9.72 14.87
CA GLY A 164 6.28 -8.97 14.93
C GLY A 164 6.28 -7.80 15.91
N SER A 165 7.41 -7.50 16.56
CA SER A 165 7.58 -6.28 17.35
C SER A 165 7.40 -5.02 16.49
N LEU A 166 6.95 -3.93 17.11
CA LEU A 166 6.86 -2.63 16.43
C LEU A 166 8.23 -2.20 15.89
N LEU A 167 8.23 -1.67 14.67
CA LEU A 167 9.41 -1.17 14.00
C LEU A 167 9.83 0.17 14.60
N ALA A 168 11.13 0.42 14.62
CA ALA A 168 11.72 1.69 15.02
C ALA A 168 12.97 1.95 14.18
N ALA A 169 13.32 3.22 13.97
CA ALA A 169 14.49 3.56 13.16
C ALA A 169 15.80 3.01 13.78
N LYS A 170 16.54 2.21 13.02
CA LYS A 170 17.82 1.58 13.36
C LYS A 170 18.99 2.20 12.61
N THR A 171 18.78 2.59 11.36
CA THR A 171 19.82 3.15 10.50
C THR A 171 19.71 4.68 10.42
N PRO A 172 20.79 5.41 10.08
CA PRO A 172 20.72 6.85 9.84
C PRO A 172 19.72 7.24 8.74
N ALA A 173 19.58 6.43 7.69
CA ALA A 173 18.60 6.65 6.62
C ALA A 173 17.16 6.53 7.15
N GLN A 174 16.87 5.53 7.98
CA GLN A 174 15.57 5.39 8.63
C GLN A 174 15.28 6.55 9.58
N GLN A 175 16.28 7.05 10.31
CA GLN A 175 16.10 8.21 11.20
C GLN A 175 15.78 9.48 10.41
N ALA A 176 16.45 9.69 9.26
CA ALA A 176 16.16 10.81 8.37
C ALA A 176 14.73 10.72 7.81
N PHE A 177 14.33 9.54 7.34
CA PHE A 177 12.97 9.26 6.90
C PHE A 177 11.94 9.54 8.00
N VAL A 178 12.12 8.98 9.20
CA VAL A 178 11.19 9.16 10.33
C VAL A 178 11.07 10.64 10.73
N ALA A 179 12.17 11.38 10.72
CA ALA A 179 12.15 12.82 11.00
C ALA A 179 11.30 13.60 9.98
N GLU A 180 11.47 13.31 8.68
CA GLU A 180 10.70 13.95 7.61
C GLU A 180 9.22 13.53 7.63
N ALA A 181 8.95 12.23 7.76
CA ALA A 181 7.61 11.67 7.85
C ALA A 181 6.85 12.25 9.05
N ARG A 182 7.47 12.33 10.23
CA ARG A 182 6.89 12.98 11.41
C ARG A 182 6.52 14.42 11.11
N ALA A 183 7.45 15.19 10.55
CA ALA A 183 7.20 16.59 10.23
C ALA A 183 6.01 16.75 9.27
N GLN A 184 5.87 15.86 8.27
CA GLN A 184 4.75 15.89 7.32
C GLN A 184 3.42 15.51 7.98
N VAL A 185 3.40 14.47 8.82
CA VAL A 185 2.19 14.04 9.53
C VAL A 185 1.71 15.15 10.47
N GLU A 186 2.61 15.75 11.25
CA GLU A 186 2.28 16.83 12.19
C GLU A 186 1.84 18.11 11.48
N GLN A 187 2.46 18.45 10.34
CA GLN A 187 2.01 19.58 9.50
C GLN A 187 0.58 19.41 8.99
N ASN A 188 0.15 18.17 8.77
CA ASN A 188 -1.21 17.84 8.35
C ASN A 188 -2.18 17.67 9.55
N GLY A 189 -1.74 18.02 10.77
CA GLY A 189 -2.54 17.91 12.00
C GLY A 189 -2.66 16.49 12.55
N GLY A 190 -1.87 15.55 12.03
CA GLY A 190 -1.78 14.18 12.55
C GLY A 190 -0.95 14.08 13.82
N VAL A 191 -1.04 12.93 14.49
CA VAL A 191 -0.26 12.60 15.68
C VAL A 191 0.79 11.57 15.31
N TRP A 192 2.02 11.78 15.77
CA TRP A 192 3.11 10.81 15.62
C TRP A 192 3.37 10.05 16.91
N ASP A 193 2.82 8.84 17.01
CA ASP A 193 3.12 7.89 18.06
C ASP A 193 4.00 6.73 17.56
N VAL A 194 4.29 5.77 18.45
CA VAL A 194 5.11 4.60 18.13
C VAL A 194 4.49 3.68 17.07
N GLN A 195 3.16 3.66 16.96
CA GLN A 195 2.47 2.85 15.97
C GLN A 195 2.55 3.51 14.59
N THR A 196 2.36 4.83 14.51
CA THR A 196 2.54 5.60 13.28
C THR A 196 3.96 5.47 12.73
N GLU A 197 4.98 5.53 13.61
CA GLU A 197 6.37 5.29 13.20
C GLU A 197 6.56 3.88 12.62
N SER A 198 6.04 2.86 13.31
CA SER A 198 6.14 1.48 12.86
C SER A 198 5.47 1.26 11.50
N ILE A 199 4.29 1.85 11.28
CA ILE A 199 3.57 1.78 10.00
C ILE A 199 4.35 2.49 8.89
N ALA A 200 4.89 3.68 9.17
CA ALA A 200 5.66 4.44 8.19
C ALA A 200 6.91 3.67 7.73
N LEU A 201 7.65 3.07 8.68
CA LEU A 201 8.79 2.22 8.36
C LEU A 201 8.38 0.98 7.57
N ALA A 202 7.30 0.30 7.97
CA ALA A 202 6.83 -0.89 7.28
C ALA A 202 6.45 -0.59 5.81
N LEU A 203 5.74 0.51 5.56
CA LEU A 203 5.36 0.93 4.20
C LEU A 203 6.58 1.27 3.34
N ALA A 204 7.56 1.98 3.89
CA ALA A 204 8.78 2.34 3.17
C ALA A 204 9.63 1.11 2.83
N LEU A 205 9.74 0.16 3.76
CA LEU A 205 10.47 -1.09 3.58
C LEU A 205 9.79 -2.01 2.55
N ASP A 206 8.46 -2.15 2.63
CA ASP A 206 7.63 -2.91 1.67
C ASP A 206 7.79 -2.37 0.24
N ALA A 207 7.82 -1.04 0.07
CA ALA A 207 8.03 -0.44 -1.25
C ALA A 207 9.46 -0.66 -1.80
N CYS A 208 10.48 -0.60 -0.95
CA CYS A 208 11.85 -0.89 -1.37
C CYS A 208 12.06 -2.38 -1.70
N GLU A 209 11.47 -3.30 -0.91
CA GLU A 209 11.39 -4.71 -1.26
C GLU A 209 10.68 -4.91 -2.61
N GLY A 210 9.55 -4.24 -2.81
CA GLY A 210 8.83 -4.26 -4.08
C GLY A 210 9.68 -3.78 -5.27
N SER A 211 10.58 -2.82 -5.05
CA SER A 211 11.51 -2.36 -6.09
C SER A 211 12.49 -3.45 -6.49
N ILE A 212 13.10 -4.11 -5.51
CA ILE A 212 14.03 -5.23 -5.73
C ILE A 212 13.33 -6.38 -6.45
N LEU A 213 12.13 -6.78 -5.99
CA LEU A 213 11.38 -7.88 -6.58
C LEU A 213 10.89 -7.59 -8.02
N ASN A 214 10.83 -6.32 -8.42
CA ASN A 214 10.57 -5.90 -9.79
C ASN A 214 11.85 -5.58 -10.58
N GLY A 215 13.02 -5.98 -10.07
CA GLY A 215 14.31 -5.73 -10.73
C GLY A 215 14.60 -4.24 -10.92
N HIS A 216 14.27 -3.42 -9.91
CA HIS A 216 14.42 -1.96 -9.91
C HIS A 216 13.65 -1.24 -11.03
N THR A 217 12.60 -1.87 -11.57
CA THR A 217 11.75 -1.29 -12.61
C THR A 217 10.38 -0.93 -12.04
N MET A 218 10.17 0.35 -11.79
CA MET A 218 8.94 0.86 -11.18
C MET A 218 8.11 1.67 -12.17
N THR A 219 7.17 0.98 -12.83
CA THR A 219 6.19 1.60 -13.73
C THR A 219 4.95 2.07 -12.97
N VAL A 220 4.10 2.88 -13.63
CA VAL A 220 2.77 3.23 -13.11
C VAL A 220 1.95 1.98 -12.76
N GLU A 221 2.02 0.95 -13.59
CA GLU A 221 1.29 -0.29 -13.37
C GLU A 221 1.84 -1.06 -12.17
N THR A 222 3.17 -1.15 -12.06
CA THR A 222 3.83 -1.79 -10.92
C THR A 222 3.47 -1.11 -9.60
N VAL A 223 3.45 0.22 -9.57
CA VAL A 223 3.09 1.00 -8.38
C VAL A 223 1.60 0.85 -8.03
N ARG A 224 0.70 0.80 -9.02
CA ARG A 224 -0.71 0.49 -8.79
C ARG A 224 -0.89 -0.90 -8.22
N LEU A 225 -0.21 -1.88 -8.79
CA LEU A 225 -0.27 -3.26 -8.31
C LEU A 225 0.23 -3.36 -6.87
N HIS A 226 1.34 -2.70 -6.55
CA HIS A 226 1.83 -2.61 -5.17
C HIS A 226 0.77 -2.01 -4.23
N ALA A 227 0.19 -0.86 -4.57
CA ALA A 227 -0.85 -0.22 -3.75
C ALA A 227 -2.10 -1.10 -3.55
N ALA A 228 -2.50 -1.81 -4.60
CA ALA A 228 -3.69 -2.67 -4.59
C ALA A 228 -3.48 -4.00 -3.85
N THR A 229 -2.23 -4.50 -3.80
CA THR A 229 -1.93 -5.84 -3.27
C THR A 229 -1.20 -5.82 -1.93
N SER A 230 -0.64 -4.69 -1.51
CA SER A 230 0.02 -4.56 -0.21
C SER A 230 -0.98 -4.80 0.94
N PRO A 231 -0.79 -5.86 1.75
CA PRO A 231 -1.63 -6.10 2.91
C PRO A 231 -1.55 -4.96 3.93
N LEU A 232 -0.40 -4.29 4.02
CA LEU A 232 -0.20 -3.13 4.92
C LEU A 232 -1.09 -1.96 4.51
N ILE A 233 -1.11 -1.62 3.22
CA ILE A 233 -2.00 -0.57 2.70
C ILE A 233 -3.46 -0.96 2.91
N GLY A 234 -3.82 -2.22 2.67
CA GLY A 234 -5.17 -2.72 2.92
C GLY A 234 -5.61 -2.59 4.38
N VAL A 235 -4.72 -2.93 5.33
CA VAL A 235 -4.99 -2.79 6.78
C VAL A 235 -5.16 -1.33 7.18
N VAL A 236 -4.31 -0.43 6.69
CA VAL A 236 -4.34 1.00 7.06
C VAL A 236 -5.52 1.73 6.40
N ALA A 237 -5.85 1.42 5.14
CA ALA A 237 -6.99 2.02 4.45
C ALA A 237 -8.35 1.58 5.03
N GLY A 238 -8.40 0.40 5.66
CA GLY A 238 -9.58 -0.11 6.36
C GLY A 238 -10.81 -0.32 5.45
N SER A 239 -11.98 -0.48 6.07
CA SER A 239 -13.25 -0.80 5.38
C SER A 239 -14.13 0.43 5.09
N GLY A 240 -13.52 1.61 4.91
CA GLY A 240 -14.24 2.85 4.59
C GLY A 240 -14.92 2.83 3.22
N THR A 241 -15.58 3.93 2.86
CA THR A 241 -16.10 4.09 1.48
C THR A 241 -14.94 4.07 0.48
N GLU A 242 -15.24 3.74 -0.78
CA GLU A 242 -14.22 3.76 -1.85
C GLU A 242 -13.50 5.11 -1.93
N ALA A 243 -14.25 6.22 -1.89
CA ALA A 243 -13.65 7.56 -1.88
C ALA A 243 -12.73 7.81 -0.68
N GLN A 244 -13.08 7.31 0.51
CA GLN A 244 -12.20 7.41 1.69
C GLN A 244 -10.94 6.57 1.52
N ARG A 245 -11.07 5.35 0.99
CA ARG A 245 -9.93 4.46 0.74
C ARG A 245 -8.97 5.09 -0.28
N THR A 246 -9.47 5.62 -1.39
CA THR A 246 -8.66 6.30 -2.41
C THR A 246 -7.89 7.49 -1.83
N GLU A 247 -8.51 8.32 -0.98
CA GLU A 247 -7.84 9.44 -0.31
C GLU A 247 -6.74 8.95 0.66
N ILE A 248 -7.03 7.90 1.44
CA ILE A 248 -6.04 7.31 2.35
C ILE A 248 -4.87 6.72 1.58
N VAL A 249 -5.12 5.92 0.55
CA VAL A 249 -4.07 5.33 -0.31
C VAL A 249 -3.23 6.43 -0.94
N ALA A 250 -3.83 7.51 -1.46
CA ALA A 250 -3.08 8.64 -2.00
C ALA A 250 -2.14 9.28 -0.96
N GLY A 251 -2.57 9.38 0.29
CA GLY A 251 -1.74 9.84 1.41
C GLY A 251 -0.60 8.87 1.74
N LEU A 252 -0.88 7.58 1.82
CA LEU A 252 0.12 6.55 2.07
C LEU A 252 1.16 6.49 0.96
N MET A 253 0.76 6.62 -0.30
CA MET A 253 1.70 6.59 -1.42
C MET A 253 2.63 7.80 -1.48
N LYS A 254 2.21 8.96 -0.94
CA LYS A 254 3.13 10.09 -0.72
C LYS A 254 4.17 9.77 0.35
N LEU A 255 3.75 9.14 1.46
CA LEU A 255 4.65 8.69 2.51
C LEU A 255 5.64 7.62 2.00
N VAL A 256 5.17 6.71 1.16
CA VAL A 256 6.02 5.72 0.46
C VAL A 256 7.07 6.41 -0.41
N VAL A 257 6.70 7.43 -1.20
CA VAL A 257 7.68 8.20 -1.99
C VAL A 257 8.75 8.83 -1.09
N THR A 258 8.36 9.43 0.03
CA THR A 258 9.33 9.91 1.03
C THR A 258 10.20 8.77 1.55
N GLY A 259 9.63 7.62 1.88
CA GLY A 259 10.40 6.44 2.33
C GLY A 259 11.45 5.98 1.31
N THR A 260 11.05 5.84 0.05
CA THR A 260 11.94 5.36 -1.03
C THR A 260 13.10 6.32 -1.31
N SER A 261 12.92 7.63 -1.11
CA SER A 261 14.01 8.60 -1.28
C SER A 261 15.13 8.45 -0.24
N HIS A 262 14.82 7.86 0.92
CA HIS A 262 15.80 7.61 1.99
C HIS A 262 16.32 6.17 1.97
N LEU A 263 15.44 5.18 1.80
CA LEU A 263 15.78 3.76 2.02
C LEU A 263 16.23 3.03 0.75
N CYS A 264 15.75 3.43 -0.43
CA CYS A 264 16.13 2.88 -1.73
C CYS A 264 16.27 4.00 -2.78
N PRO A 265 17.23 4.93 -2.59
CA PRO A 265 17.31 6.17 -3.37
C PRO A 265 17.47 5.97 -4.88
N ALA A 266 18.02 4.83 -5.31
CA ALA A 266 18.16 4.48 -6.72
C ALA A 266 16.80 4.39 -7.45
N ASP A 267 15.73 4.00 -6.74
CA ASP A 267 14.40 3.80 -7.30
C ASP A 267 13.46 4.99 -7.07
N SER A 268 13.84 5.90 -6.18
CA SER A 268 13.01 7.02 -5.71
C SER A 268 12.42 7.90 -6.82
N ALA A 269 13.19 8.14 -7.89
CA ALA A 269 12.73 8.92 -9.05
C ALA A 269 11.58 8.23 -9.80
N GLN A 270 11.64 6.91 -9.94
CA GLN A 270 10.60 6.13 -10.61
C GLN A 270 9.33 6.10 -9.75
N TRP A 271 9.46 5.87 -8.43
CA TRP A 271 8.35 5.96 -7.49
C TRP A 271 7.67 7.33 -7.52
N SER A 272 8.44 8.42 -7.40
CA SER A 272 7.89 9.78 -7.45
C SER A 272 7.19 10.07 -8.78
N SER A 273 7.75 9.63 -9.90
CA SER A 273 7.15 9.82 -11.22
C SER A 273 5.85 9.03 -11.37
N ALA A 274 5.84 7.77 -10.93
CA ALA A 274 4.68 6.89 -11.03
C ALA A 274 3.53 7.38 -10.13
N VAL A 275 3.79 7.66 -8.85
CA VAL A 275 2.81 8.22 -7.91
C VAL A 275 2.29 9.57 -8.40
N GLY A 276 3.16 10.43 -8.91
CA GLY A 276 2.77 11.71 -9.50
C GLY A 276 1.86 11.56 -10.73
N SER A 277 2.07 10.52 -11.53
CA SER A 277 1.25 10.22 -12.72
C SER A 277 -0.10 9.61 -12.36
N ILE A 278 -0.18 8.85 -11.26
CA ILE A 278 -1.44 8.27 -10.75
C ILE A 278 -2.31 9.37 -10.12
N GLY A 279 -1.71 10.32 -9.41
CA GLY A 279 -2.44 11.44 -8.81
C GLY A 279 -3.46 10.97 -7.75
N SER A 280 -4.74 11.24 -7.99
CA SER A 280 -5.86 10.84 -7.12
C SER A 280 -6.51 9.51 -7.53
N ASP A 281 -6.05 8.87 -8.60
CA ASP A 281 -6.75 7.76 -9.23
C ASP A 281 -6.24 6.40 -8.69
N TRP A 282 -6.49 6.14 -7.40
CA TRP A 282 -6.15 4.90 -6.66
C TRP A 282 -7.34 3.96 -6.46
#